data_AF-A0A7S3EV04-F1
#
_entry.id   AF-A0A7S3EV04-F1
#
_cell.length_a   1.000
_cell.length_b   1.000
_cell.length_c   1.000
_cell.angle_alpha   90.00
_cell.angle_beta   90.00
_cell.angle_gamma   90.00
#
_symmetry.space_group_name_H-M   'P 1'
#
loop_
_entity.id
_entity.type
_entity.pdbx_description
1 polymer ?
#
loop_
_entity_poly.entity_id
_entity_poly.type
_entity_poly.pdbx_seq_one_letter_code
_entity_poly.pdbx_strand_id
1 'polypeptide(L)'
;NEGIFDHAARRSIAVDAFPIGIEPSRFEACLESDVVKDKIIDLQRRFDGKKVLLGIDRLDYVKGIPHKLKALEMFLQRHPSWMGKVVLVQIAVPSRSEVPGYQKLRNNVHKLVSRINGEFGTLEDVPIHYLDQSMSFQELCALYYRADIMVVT
;
A
#
# COMPACT_ATOMS: atom_id res chain seq x y z
N ASN A 1 17.76 -8.41 -30.98
CA ASN A 1 16.36 -8.58 -31.42
C ASN A 1 16.30 -9.50 -32.62
N GLU A 2 16.24 -10.80 -32.35
CA GLU A 2 15.91 -11.79 -33.37
C GLU A 2 14.38 -11.85 -33.44
N GLY A 3 13.80 -11.27 -34.49
CA GLY A 3 12.36 -11.36 -34.74
C GLY A 3 11.96 -12.80 -35.08
N ILE A 4 10.73 -13.16 -34.76
CA ILE A 4 10.12 -14.42 -35.22
C ILE A 4 9.58 -14.17 -36.62
N PHE A 5 10.06 -14.93 -37.60
CA PHE A 5 9.60 -14.86 -38.98
C PHE A 5 8.44 -15.85 -39.20
N ASP A 6 7.23 -15.33 -39.42
CA ASP A 6 6.09 -16.16 -39.82
C ASP A 6 6.15 -16.39 -41.34
N HIS A 7 6.65 -17.57 -41.72
CA HIS A 7 6.81 -17.98 -43.11
C HIS A 7 5.48 -18.15 -43.86
N ALA A 8 4.39 -18.49 -43.17
CA ALA A 8 3.08 -18.66 -43.80
C ALA A 8 2.42 -17.31 -44.12
N ALA A 9 2.63 -16.30 -43.26
CA ALA A 9 2.03 -14.98 -43.43
C ALA A 9 2.94 -13.92 -44.07
N ARG A 10 4.22 -14.24 -44.38
CA ARG A 10 5.25 -13.28 -44.84
C ARG A 10 5.35 -12.03 -43.95
N ARG A 11 5.22 -12.21 -42.63
CA ARG A 11 5.32 -11.12 -41.65
C ARG A 11 6.44 -11.41 -40.66
N SER A 12 7.21 -10.38 -40.33
CA SER A 12 8.22 -10.44 -39.27
C SER A 12 7.65 -9.78 -38.02
N ILE A 13 7.67 -10.48 -36.89
CA ILE A 13 7.21 -9.95 -35.60
C ILE A 13 8.43 -9.85 -34.68
N ALA A 14 8.73 -8.64 -34.22
CA ALA A 14 9.72 -8.43 -33.17
C ALA A 14 9.03 -8.55 -31.80
N VAL A 15 9.62 -9.37 -30.92
CA VAL A 15 9.18 -9.53 -29.52
C VAL A 15 10.34 -9.12 -28.64
N ASP A 16 10.08 -8.21 -27.71
CA ASP A 16 11.09 -7.68 -26.79
C ASP A 16 10.42 -7.23 -25.48
N ALA A 17 11.22 -7.04 -24.43
CA ALA A 17 10.76 -6.69 -23.09
C ALA A 17 11.09 -5.23 -22.76
N PHE A 18 10.05 -4.43 -22.51
CA PHE A 18 10.18 -3.03 -22.12
C PHE A 18 9.60 -2.81 -20.71
N PRO A 19 10.42 -2.88 -19.65
CA PRO A 19 9.95 -2.62 -18.30
C PRO A 19 9.47 -1.17 -18.17
N ILE A 20 8.30 -0.97 -17.57
CA ILE A 20 7.72 0.35 -17.35
C ILE A 20 8.34 0.96 -16.09
N GLY A 21 8.86 2.19 -16.22
CA GLY A 21 9.41 2.97 -15.12
C GLY A 21 8.45 4.07 -14.62
N ILE A 22 8.95 4.87 -13.68
CA ILE A 22 8.30 6.11 -13.21
C ILE A 22 9.21 7.32 -13.49
N GLU A 23 8.73 8.52 -13.22
CA GLU A 23 9.51 9.76 -13.22
C GLU A 23 9.86 10.16 -11.76
N PRO A 24 11.07 9.86 -11.25
CA PRO A 24 11.42 10.10 -9.85
C PRO A 24 11.47 11.59 -9.49
N SER A 25 11.95 12.43 -10.42
CA SER A 25 12.04 13.89 -10.26
C SER A 25 10.69 14.53 -9.90
N ARG A 26 9.58 13.96 -10.37
CA ARG A 26 8.23 14.44 -10.04
C ARG A 26 7.89 14.23 -8.55
N PHE A 27 8.38 13.16 -7.93
CA PHE A 27 8.19 12.91 -6.50
C PHE A 27 9.07 13.85 -5.67
N GLU A 28 10.34 14.01 -6.06
CA GLU A 28 11.29 14.93 -5.43
C GLU A 28 10.75 16.37 -5.45
N ALA A 29 10.31 16.84 -6.62
CA ALA A 29 9.70 18.17 -6.75
C ALA A 29 8.42 18.33 -5.91
N CYS A 30 7.65 17.25 -5.72
CA CYS A 30 6.45 17.29 -4.90
C CYS A 30 6.78 17.49 -3.41
N LEU A 31 7.90 16.92 -2.92
CA LEU A 31 8.33 17.07 -1.54
C LEU A 31 8.77 18.50 -1.20
N GLU A 32 9.09 19.32 -2.21
CA GLU A 32 9.47 20.72 -2.00
C GLU A 32 8.29 21.66 -1.73
N SER A 33 7.06 21.23 -2.02
CA SER A 33 5.86 22.02 -1.79
C SER A 33 5.56 22.17 -0.29
N ASP A 34 5.24 23.40 0.14
CA ASP A 34 4.87 23.71 1.53
C ASP A 34 3.70 22.86 2.02
N VAL A 35 2.71 22.63 1.16
CA VAL A 35 1.54 21.77 1.47
C VAL A 35 1.97 20.33 1.82
N VAL A 36 3.00 19.81 1.15
CA VAL A 36 3.51 18.46 1.41
C VAL A 36 4.36 18.44 2.66
N LYS A 37 5.20 19.47 2.87
CA LYS A 37 6.00 19.64 4.09
C LYS A 37 5.13 19.72 5.34
N ASP A 38 4.02 20.47 5.29
CA ASP A 38 3.05 20.55 6.39
C ASP A 38 2.40 19.18 6.68
N LYS A 39 1.96 18.47 5.63
CA LYS A 39 1.41 17.10 5.77
C LYS A 39 2.43 16.13 6.37
N ILE A 40 3.71 16.25 6.01
CA ILE A 40 4.78 15.43 6.58
C ILE A 40 4.91 15.70 8.08
N ILE A 41 4.92 16.96 8.50
CA ILE A 41 5.00 17.34 9.92
C ILE A 41 3.82 16.77 10.71
N ASP A 42 2.60 16.87 10.16
CA ASP A 42 1.41 16.32 10.79
C ASP A 42 1.49 14.79 10.93
N LEU A 43 1.96 14.09 9.89
CA LEU A 43 2.15 12.64 9.92
C LEU A 43 3.27 12.23 10.90
N GLN A 44 4.34 13.03 11.01
CA GLN A 44 5.40 12.81 12.00
C GLN A 44 4.86 12.92 13.41
N ARG A 45 4.10 13.98 13.73
CA ARG A 45 3.46 14.15 15.04
C ARG A 45 2.46 13.04 15.34
N ARG A 46 1.62 12.68 14.36
CA ARG A 46 0.59 11.64 14.51
C ARG A 46 1.18 10.27 14.85
N PHE A 47 2.32 9.94 14.23
CA PHE A 47 2.97 8.65 14.39
C PHE A 47 4.26 8.76 15.19
N ASP A 48 4.37 9.76 16.08
CA ASP A 48 5.58 9.95 16.87
C ASP A 48 5.86 8.70 17.74
N GLY A 49 7.14 8.35 17.84
CA GLY A 49 7.58 7.14 18.53
C GLY A 49 7.19 5.80 17.88
N LYS A 50 6.51 5.78 16.72
CA LYS A 50 6.06 4.56 16.04
C LYS A 50 6.80 4.29 14.74
N LYS A 51 7.04 3.01 14.48
CA LYS A 51 7.45 2.48 13.18
C LYS A 51 6.25 2.36 12.26
N VAL A 52 6.28 3.10 11.15
CA VAL A 52 5.20 3.17 10.17
C VAL A 52 5.48 2.23 9.01
N LEU A 53 4.66 1.18 8.91
CA LEU A 53 4.54 0.36 7.72
C LEU A 53 3.50 0.98 6.79
N LEU A 54 3.81 1.07 5.50
CA LEU A 54 2.92 1.62 4.49
C LEU A 54 2.58 0.56 3.44
N GLY A 55 1.29 0.38 3.18
CA GLY A 55 0.79 -0.37 2.05
C GLY A 55 -0.11 0.51 1.21
N ILE A 56 0.15 0.61 -0.10
CA ILE A 56 -0.70 1.36 -1.04
C ILE A 56 -0.95 0.45 -2.23
N ASP A 57 -2.18 -0.06 -2.31
CA ASP A 57 -2.56 -1.06 -3.30
C ASP A 57 -3.97 -0.77 -3.81
N ARG A 58 -4.25 -1.14 -5.06
CA ARG A 58 -5.65 -1.32 -5.46
C ARG A 58 -6.23 -2.49 -4.68
N LEU A 59 -7.50 -2.41 -4.33
CA LEU A 59 -8.22 -3.52 -3.72
C LEU A 59 -8.43 -4.62 -4.76
N ASP A 60 -7.43 -5.49 -4.92
CA ASP A 60 -7.35 -6.53 -5.94
C ASP A 60 -6.72 -7.80 -5.33
N TYR A 61 -7.17 -8.98 -5.77
CA TYR A 61 -6.78 -10.26 -5.18
C TYR A 61 -5.31 -10.60 -5.43
N VAL A 62 -4.65 -10.00 -6.43
CA VAL A 62 -3.22 -10.21 -6.68
C VAL A 62 -2.30 -9.34 -5.82
N LYS A 63 -2.86 -8.41 -5.03
CA LYS A 63 -2.08 -7.43 -4.24
C LYS A 63 -1.73 -7.87 -2.82
N GLY A 64 -2.12 -9.08 -2.43
CA GLY A 64 -1.68 -9.66 -1.17
C GLY A 64 -2.17 -8.95 0.11
N ILE A 65 -3.10 -7.98 0.03
CA ILE A 65 -3.56 -7.19 1.21
C ILE A 65 -3.97 -8.10 2.39
N PRO A 66 -4.78 -9.18 2.23
CA PRO A 66 -5.10 -10.07 3.34
C PRO A 66 -3.88 -10.75 3.97
N HIS A 67 -2.87 -11.09 3.17
CA HIS A 67 -1.64 -11.72 3.66
C HIS A 67 -0.80 -10.73 4.46
N LYS A 68 -0.70 -9.47 3.99
CA LYS A 68 -0.04 -8.38 4.70
C LYS A 68 -0.66 -8.13 6.09
N LEU A 69 -1.99 -8.09 6.16
CA LEU A 69 -2.72 -7.93 7.43
C LEU A 69 -2.45 -9.10 8.39
N LYS A 70 -2.52 -10.34 7.91
CA LYS A 70 -2.22 -11.54 8.71
C LYS A 70 -0.75 -11.62 9.15
N ALA A 71 0.17 -11.11 8.33
CA ALA A 71 1.58 -11.05 8.68
C ALA A 71 1.82 -10.06 9.84
N LEU A 72 1.16 -8.90 9.83
CA LEU A 72 1.20 -7.96 10.96
C LEU A 72 0.62 -8.59 12.23
N GLU A 73 -0.55 -9.23 12.13
CA GLU A 73 -1.16 -9.95 13.25
C GLU A 73 -0.18 -10.98 13.84
N MET A 74 0.39 -11.85 13.01
CA MET A 74 1.35 -12.85 13.45
C MET A 74 2.60 -12.21 14.08
N PHE A 75 3.06 -11.08 13.53
CA PHE A 75 4.17 -10.32 14.10
C PHE A 75 3.85 -9.80 15.51
N LEU A 76 2.67 -9.22 15.72
CA LEU A 76 2.23 -8.71 17.01
C LEU A 76 2.03 -9.84 18.04
N GLN A 77 1.50 -10.99 17.62
CA GLN A 77 1.36 -12.17 18.48
C GLN A 77 2.72 -12.72 18.93
N ARG A 78 3.69 -12.79 18.03
CA ARG A 78 5.04 -13.32 18.32
C ARG A 78 5.93 -12.33 19.05
N HIS A 79 5.69 -11.04 18.87
CA HIS A 79 6.46 -9.97 19.49
C HIS A 79 5.57 -8.92 20.16
N PRO A 80 4.90 -9.27 21.29
CA PRO A 80 3.98 -8.36 21.99
C PRO A 80 4.62 -7.02 22.41
N SER A 81 5.94 -6.98 22.59
CA SER A 81 6.69 -5.76 22.94
C SER A 81 6.64 -4.66 21.87
N TRP A 82 6.18 -4.98 20.65
CA TRP A 82 5.96 -4.04 19.56
C TRP A 82 4.54 -3.47 19.48
N MET A 83 3.58 -3.99 20.26
CA MET A 83 2.24 -3.41 20.33
C MET A 83 2.33 -1.93 20.75
N GLY A 84 1.63 -1.05 20.02
CA GLY A 84 1.68 0.40 20.20
C GLY A 84 2.95 1.09 19.67
N LYS A 85 3.98 0.34 19.26
CA LYS A 85 5.23 0.87 18.68
C LYS A 85 5.30 0.72 17.16
N VAL A 86 4.40 -0.06 16.60
CA VAL A 86 4.34 -0.36 15.17
C VAL A 86 2.92 -0.12 14.68
N VAL A 87 2.80 0.49 13.51
CA VAL A 87 1.51 0.76 12.88
C VAL A 87 1.57 0.49 11.39
N LEU A 88 0.53 -0.12 10.85
CA LEU A 88 0.32 -0.29 9.42
C LEU A 88 -0.70 0.74 8.93
N VAL A 89 -0.26 1.60 8.02
CA VAL A 89 -1.14 2.44 7.21
C VAL A 89 -1.38 1.72 5.90
N GLN A 90 -2.59 1.20 5.68
CA GLN A 90 -2.98 0.55 4.43
C GLN A 90 -3.99 1.41 3.68
N ILE A 91 -3.58 1.93 2.53
CA ILE A 91 -4.45 2.57 1.56
C ILE A 91 -4.88 1.52 0.54
N ALA A 92 -6.18 1.26 0.47
CA ALA A 92 -6.79 0.37 -0.50
C ALA A 92 -7.60 1.22 -1.50
N VAL A 93 -7.08 1.39 -2.70
CA VAL A 93 -7.75 2.16 -3.75
C VAL A 93 -8.89 1.29 -4.33
N PRO A 94 -10.16 1.74 -4.28
CA PRO A 94 -11.28 0.96 -4.80
C PRO A 94 -11.07 0.54 -6.26
N SER A 95 -11.43 -0.70 -6.57
CA SER A 95 -11.30 -1.27 -7.91
C SER A 95 -12.43 -2.25 -8.17
N ARG A 96 -13.06 -2.14 -9.35
CA ARG A 96 -14.07 -3.10 -9.86
C ARG A 96 -15.14 -3.47 -8.83
N SER A 97 -15.70 -2.47 -8.15
CA SER A 97 -16.63 -2.63 -7.02
C SER A 97 -17.89 -3.44 -7.34
N GLU A 98 -18.29 -3.50 -8.61
CA GLU A 98 -19.47 -4.27 -9.06
C GLU A 98 -19.17 -5.77 -9.23
N VAL A 99 -17.91 -6.18 -9.23
CA VAL A 99 -17.54 -7.58 -9.45
C VAL A 99 -17.63 -8.34 -8.11
N PRO A 100 -18.41 -9.44 -8.02
CA PRO A 100 -18.63 -10.15 -6.75
C PRO A 100 -17.35 -10.61 -6.04
N GLY A 101 -16.32 -11.00 -6.80
CA GLY A 101 -15.02 -11.36 -6.26
C GLY A 101 -14.32 -10.21 -5.52
N TYR A 102 -14.43 -8.99 -6.03
CA TYR A 102 -13.85 -7.79 -5.42
C TYR A 102 -14.64 -7.37 -4.17
N GLN A 103 -15.97 -7.50 -4.20
CA GLN A 103 -16.81 -7.28 -3.01
C GLN A 103 -16.46 -8.26 -1.88
N LYS A 104 -16.27 -9.55 -2.22
CA LYS A 104 -15.86 -10.57 -1.25
C LYS A 104 -14.48 -10.26 -0.66
N LEU A 105 -13.53 -9.82 -1.49
CA LEU A 105 -12.21 -9.39 -1.03
C LEU A 105 -12.31 -8.19 -0.08
N ARG A 106 -13.06 -7.15 -0.45
CA ARG A 106 -13.32 -5.97 0.39
C ARG A 106 -13.87 -6.36 1.76
N ASN A 107 -14.91 -7.18 1.78
CA ASN A 107 -15.53 -7.66 3.00
C ASN A 107 -14.55 -8.46 3.86
N ASN A 108 -13.71 -9.29 3.25
CA ASN A 108 -12.68 -10.05 3.97
C ASN A 108 -11.62 -9.11 4.57
N VAL A 109 -11.14 -8.13 3.81
CA VAL A 109 -10.18 -7.13 4.28
C VAL A 109 -10.76 -6.32 5.45
N HIS A 110 -11.98 -5.82 5.34
CA HIS A 110 -12.64 -5.08 6.43
C HIS A 110 -12.76 -5.94 7.69
N LYS A 111 -13.20 -7.20 7.55
CA LYS A 111 -13.29 -8.14 8.69
C LYS A 111 -11.94 -8.37 9.35
N LEU A 112 -10.86 -8.54 8.57
CA LEU A 112 -9.51 -8.71 9.11
C LEU A 112 -9.05 -7.45 9.86
N VAL A 113 -9.22 -6.28 9.26
CA VAL A 113 -8.86 -5.00 9.90
C VAL A 113 -9.62 -4.82 11.21
N SER A 114 -10.94 -4.98 11.21
CA SER A 114 -11.76 -4.82 12.40
C SER A 114 -11.39 -5.83 13.49
N ARG A 115 -11.14 -7.09 13.14
CA ARG A 115 -10.74 -8.12 14.10
C ARG A 115 -9.37 -7.83 14.71
N ILE A 116 -8.36 -7.53 13.88
CA ILE A 116 -7.00 -7.25 14.35
C ILE A 116 -6.97 -5.98 15.20
N ASN A 117 -7.65 -4.91 14.77
CA ASN A 117 -7.75 -3.69 15.59
C ASN A 117 -8.50 -3.92 16.89
N GLY A 118 -9.54 -4.77 16.91
CA GLY A 118 -10.24 -5.14 18.14
C GLY A 118 -9.40 -5.97 19.10
N GLU A 119 -8.47 -6.79 18.58
CA GLU A 119 -7.62 -7.68 19.36
C GLU A 119 -6.38 -6.96 19.92
N PHE A 120 -5.74 -6.08 19.15
CA PHE A 120 -4.47 -5.44 19.50
C PHE A 120 -4.55 -3.92 19.68
N GLY A 121 -5.71 -3.31 19.40
CA GLY A 121 -5.93 -1.88 19.62
C GLY A 121 -6.13 -1.54 21.10
N THR A 122 -5.91 -0.27 21.44
CA THR A 122 -6.15 0.31 22.75
C THR A 122 -7.14 1.48 22.61
N LEU A 123 -7.46 2.15 23.73
CA LEU A 123 -8.27 3.37 23.68
C LEU A 123 -7.59 4.51 22.92
N GLU A 124 -6.26 4.50 22.88
CA GLU A 124 -5.46 5.59 22.30
C GLU A 124 -4.99 5.29 20.89
N ASP A 125 -4.89 4.02 20.50
CA ASP A 125 -4.24 3.62 19.26
C ASP A 125 -4.75 2.32 18.65
N VAL A 126 -4.58 2.18 17.34
CA VAL A 126 -4.89 0.94 16.61
C VAL A 126 -3.69 0.52 15.75
N PRO A 127 -3.41 -0.78 15.63
CA PRO A 127 -2.28 -1.27 14.85
C PRO A 127 -2.46 -1.05 13.34
N ILE A 128 -3.69 -0.89 12.85
CA ILE A 128 -3.99 -0.71 11.42
C ILE A 128 -4.85 0.53 11.19
N HIS A 129 -4.31 1.50 10.47
CA HIS A 129 -5.08 2.55 9.82
C HIS A 129 -5.39 2.12 8.38
N TYR A 130 -6.63 1.69 8.15
CA TYR A 130 -7.11 1.25 6.84
C TYR A 130 -7.98 2.32 6.19
N LEU A 131 -7.62 2.75 4.98
CA LEU A 131 -8.36 3.73 4.20
C LEU A 131 -8.79 3.09 2.88
N ASP A 132 -10.09 2.97 2.66
CA ASP A 132 -10.69 2.46 1.43
C ASP A 132 -11.11 3.61 0.50
N GLN A 133 -10.11 4.33 0.00
CA GLN A 133 -10.29 5.51 -0.83
C GLN A 133 -9.05 5.82 -1.67
N SER A 134 -9.23 6.63 -2.71
CA SER A 134 -8.13 7.24 -3.43
C SER A 134 -7.50 8.36 -2.61
N MET A 135 -6.20 8.60 -2.82
CA MET A 135 -5.47 9.73 -2.23
C MET A 135 -4.88 10.61 -3.31
N SER A 136 -4.70 11.90 -3.00
CA SER A 136 -3.99 12.82 -3.88
C SER A 136 -2.51 12.44 -3.99
N PHE A 137 -1.86 12.86 -5.08
CA PHE A 137 -0.43 12.61 -5.29
C PHE A 137 0.42 13.21 -4.15
N GLN A 138 0.06 14.40 -3.68
CA GLN A 138 0.70 15.08 -2.56
C GLN A 138 0.63 14.27 -1.27
N GLU A 139 -0.54 13.69 -0.96
CA GLU A 139 -0.71 12.86 0.23
C GLU A 139 0.09 11.56 0.15
N LEU A 140 0.12 10.94 -1.03
CA LEU A 140 0.95 9.76 -1.26
C LEU A 140 2.43 10.10 -1.07
N CYS A 141 2.92 11.22 -1.59
CA CYS A 141 4.30 11.67 -1.39
C CYS A 141 4.63 11.88 0.08
N ALA A 142 3.74 12.53 0.85
CA ALA A 142 3.91 12.73 2.28
C ALA A 142 3.95 11.39 3.05
N LEU A 143 3.08 10.44 2.68
CA LEU A 143 3.07 9.10 3.28
C LEU A 143 4.33 8.31 2.93
N TYR A 144 4.78 8.32 1.67
CA TYR A 144 6.03 7.68 1.25
C TYR A 144 7.21 8.24 2.01
N TYR A 145 7.26 9.56 2.20
CA TYR A 145 8.32 10.22 2.97
C TYR A 145 8.29 9.83 4.45
N ARG A 146 7.10 9.77 5.06
CA ARG A 146 6.96 9.41 6.48
C ARG A 146 7.24 7.92 6.73
N ALA A 147 6.92 7.02 5.82
CA ALA A 147 6.97 5.59 6.08
C ALA A 147 8.38 5.10 6.41
N ASP A 148 8.50 4.27 7.45
CA ASP A 148 9.75 3.57 7.77
C ASP A 148 9.95 2.35 6.86
N ILE A 149 8.84 1.68 6.47
CA ILE A 149 8.87 0.45 5.67
C ILE A 149 7.71 0.49 4.66
N MET A 150 8.02 0.31 3.38
CA MET A 150 7.01 0.04 2.36
C MET A 150 6.78 -1.46 2.23
N VAL A 151 5.53 -1.90 2.35
CA VAL A 151 5.15 -3.32 2.29
C VAL A 151 4.45 -3.62 0.97
N VAL A 152 5.25 -4.11 0.01
CA VAL A 152 4.80 -4.57 -1.32
C VAL A 152 5.02 -6.08 -1.39
N THR A 153 3.94 -6.86 -1.60
CA THR A 153 3.92 -8.33 -1.48
C THR A 153 3.20 -8.98 -2.65
#